data_AF-A0A5B2TUX1-F1
#
_entry.id   AF-A0A5B2TUX1-F1
#
_cell.length_a   1.000
_cell.length_b   1.000
_cell.length_c   1.000
_cell.angle_alpha   90.00
_cell.angle_beta   90.00
_cell.angle_gamma   90.00
#
_symmetry.space_group_name_H-M   'P 1'
#
loop_
_entity.id
_entity.type
_entity.pdbx_description
1 polymer ?
#
loop_
_entity_poly.entity_id
_entity_poly.type
_entity_poly.pdbx_seq_one_letter_code
_entity_poly.pdbx_strand_id
1 'polypeptide(L)'
;MENAHLFNHVTLEMIVALALGVLCVILYSWKSEDVDTGVKRYFQLKPKYISFHIVASITVFLLIGELSGVLIENYIPALTANGTYHNTLSVLTGMFGSAFIAWILEKRKSLFQK
;
A
#
# COMPACT_ATOMS: atom_id res chain seq x y z
N MET A 1 -16.36 -12.98 22.19
CA MET A 1 -16.35 -12.65 20.75
C MET A 1 -15.33 -11.55 20.56
N GLU A 2 -14.14 -11.96 20.15
CA GLU A 2 -12.90 -11.18 20.14
C GLU A 2 -12.76 -10.44 18.79
N ASN A 3 -13.68 -9.51 18.54
CA ASN A 3 -13.71 -8.73 17.29
C ASN A 3 -13.26 -7.30 17.57
N ALA A 4 -11.96 -7.03 17.82
CA ALA A 4 -11.49 -5.63 17.96
C ALA A 4 -9.98 -5.33 17.84
N HIS A 5 -9.08 -6.23 17.39
CA HIS A 5 -7.63 -5.93 17.47
C HIS A 5 -6.95 -5.43 16.18
N LEU A 6 -7.57 -5.56 15.00
CA LEU A 6 -6.94 -5.15 13.73
C LEU A 6 -6.79 -3.63 13.59
N PHE A 7 -7.66 -2.84 14.24
CA PHE A 7 -7.67 -1.37 14.12
C PHE A 7 -7.04 -0.64 15.31
N ASN A 8 -6.81 -1.30 16.44
CA ASN A 8 -6.27 -0.66 17.64
C ASN A 8 -4.82 -0.17 17.46
N HIS A 9 -4.11 -0.65 16.46
CA HIS A 9 -2.74 -0.27 16.15
C HIS A 9 -2.63 0.77 15.03
N VAL A 10 -3.75 1.16 14.39
CA VAL A 10 -3.75 2.16 13.32
C VAL A 10 -3.99 3.54 13.92
N THR A 11 -2.93 4.34 14.00
CA THR A 11 -3.03 5.72 14.49
C THR A 11 -3.48 6.68 13.38
N LEU A 12 -3.98 7.85 13.77
CA LEU A 12 -4.31 8.91 12.82
C LEU A 12 -3.10 9.34 11.97
N GLU A 13 -1.91 9.39 12.57
CA GLU A 13 -0.66 9.74 11.88
C GLU A 13 -0.34 8.76 10.74
N MET A 14 -0.56 7.46 10.99
CA MET A 14 -0.36 6.41 9.99
C MET A 14 -1.32 6.56 8.81
N ILE A 15 -2.58 6.96 9.07
CA ILE A 15 -3.57 7.22 8.02
C ILE A 15 -3.14 8.44 7.19
N VAL A 16 -2.68 9.51 7.83
CA VAL A 16 -2.17 10.71 7.13
C VAL A 16 -0.95 10.35 6.28
N ALA A 17 0.00 9.59 6.83
CA ALA A 17 1.18 9.09 6.12
C ALA A 17 0.80 8.22 4.90
N LEU A 18 -0.16 7.31 5.07
CA LEU A 18 -0.69 6.49 3.98
C LEU A 18 -1.34 7.35 2.89
N ALA A 19 -2.16 8.33 3.27
CA ALA A 19 -2.82 9.25 2.35
C ALA A 19 -1.81 10.09 1.55
N LEU A 20 -0.74 10.57 2.20
CA LEU A 20 0.37 11.25 1.52
C LEU A 20 1.07 10.34 0.51
N GLY A 21 1.32 9.09 0.87
CA GLY A 21 1.91 8.12 -0.05
C GLY A 21 1.00 7.82 -1.26
N VAL A 22 -0.30 7.65 -1.04
CA VAL A 22 -1.29 7.48 -2.12
C VAL A 22 -1.37 8.73 -2.99
N LEU A 23 -1.31 9.92 -2.39
CA LEU A 23 -1.27 11.18 -3.13
C LEU A 23 -0.06 11.23 -4.05
N CYS A 24 1.13 10.79 -3.62
CA CYS A 24 2.30 10.70 -4.49
C CYS A 24 2.04 9.83 -5.74
N VAL A 25 1.32 8.72 -5.59
CA VAL A 25 0.94 7.87 -6.73
C VAL A 25 -0.02 8.59 -7.66
N ILE A 26 -1.04 9.26 -7.12
CA ILE A 26 -2.00 10.03 -7.92
C ILE A 26 -1.30 11.19 -8.67
N LEU A 27 -0.36 11.88 -8.02
CA LEU A 27 0.46 12.92 -8.64
C LEU A 27 1.35 12.34 -9.75
N TYR A 28 1.94 11.16 -9.53
CA TYR A 28 2.69 10.46 -10.57
C TYR A 28 1.80 10.07 -11.76
N SER A 29 0.58 9.62 -11.49
CA SER A 29 -0.43 9.25 -12.48
C SER A 29 -0.81 10.42 -13.40
N TRP A 30 -0.68 11.69 -12.98
CA TRP A 30 -0.86 12.87 -13.86
C TRP A 30 0.13 12.92 -15.02
N LYS A 31 1.31 12.34 -14.86
CA LYS A 31 2.33 12.29 -15.92
C LYS A 31 2.25 11.02 -16.76
N SER A 32 1.37 10.08 -16.41
CA SER A 32 1.24 8.82 -17.13
C SER A 32 0.50 9.02 -18.45
N GLU A 33 1.02 8.40 -19.51
CA GLU A 33 0.32 8.31 -20.80
C GLU A 33 -0.87 7.35 -20.68
N ASP A 34 -1.91 7.56 -21.49
CA ASP A 34 -3.08 6.66 -21.53
C ASP A 34 -2.68 5.34 -22.22
N VAL A 35 -2.17 4.40 -21.43
CA VAL A 35 -1.67 3.10 -21.89
C VAL A 35 -2.54 1.98 -21.34
N ASP A 36 -3.26 1.25 -22.20
CA ASP A 36 -4.19 0.19 -21.77
C ASP A 36 -3.56 -1.19 -21.55
N THR A 37 -2.23 -1.27 -21.58
CA THR A 37 -1.49 -2.53 -21.43
C THR A 37 -0.48 -2.50 -20.29
N GLY A 38 -0.21 -3.66 -19.70
CA GLY A 38 0.75 -3.84 -18.63
C GLY A 38 0.40 -3.09 -17.34
N VAL A 39 1.41 -2.93 -16.48
CA VAL A 39 1.28 -2.30 -15.17
C VAL A 39 0.92 -0.81 -15.28
N LYS A 40 1.37 -0.15 -16.36
CA LYS A 40 1.08 1.28 -16.63
C LYS A 40 -0.41 1.58 -16.71
N ARG A 41 -1.24 0.63 -17.16
CA ARG A 41 -2.71 0.77 -17.19
C ARG A 41 -3.29 1.16 -15.84
N TYR A 42 -2.73 0.65 -14.75
CA TYR A 42 -3.21 0.92 -13.40
C TYR A 42 -2.88 2.33 -12.90
N PHE A 43 -1.97 3.05 -13.56
CA PHE A 43 -1.58 4.42 -13.20
C PHE A 43 -2.36 5.49 -13.97
N GLN A 44 -3.37 5.13 -14.76
CA GLN A 44 -4.20 6.13 -15.44
C GLN A 44 -5.09 6.86 -14.43
N LEU A 45 -5.36 8.14 -14.67
CA LEU A 45 -6.29 8.95 -13.86
C LEU A 45 -7.76 8.71 -14.23
N LYS A 46 -8.18 7.45 -14.16
CA LYS A 46 -9.59 7.07 -14.28
C LYS A 46 -10.11 6.70 -12.88
N PRO A 47 -11.37 7.03 -12.52
CA PRO A 47 -11.90 6.79 -11.18
C PRO A 47 -11.69 5.36 -10.66
N LYS A 48 -11.81 4.36 -11.55
CA LYS A 48 -11.56 2.94 -11.23
C LYS A 48 -10.13 2.62 -10.76
N TYR A 49 -9.14 3.37 -11.24
CA TYR A 49 -7.73 3.16 -10.86
C TYR A 49 -7.36 3.98 -9.63
N ILE A 50 -7.99 5.15 -9.45
CA ILE A 50 -7.86 5.92 -8.21
C ILE A 50 -8.41 5.08 -7.04
N SER A 51 -9.60 4.50 -7.17
CA SER A 51 -10.15 3.61 -6.14
C SER A 51 -9.30 2.36 -5.95
N PHE A 52 -8.75 1.80 -7.02
CA PHE A 52 -7.77 0.70 -6.93
C PHE A 52 -6.54 1.10 -6.10
N HIS A 53 -5.95 2.27 -6.33
CA HIS A 53 -4.78 2.71 -5.58
C HIS A 53 -5.08 2.85 -4.07
N ILE A 54 -6.23 3.41 -3.73
CA ILE A 54 -6.66 3.57 -2.33
C ILE A 54 -6.86 2.20 -1.69
N VAL A 55 -7.67 1.33 -2.29
CA VAL A 55 -8.00 0.00 -1.71
C VAL A 55 -6.76 -0.87 -1.62
N ALA A 56 -5.96 -0.95 -2.70
CA ALA A 56 -4.77 -1.79 -2.72
C ALA A 56 -3.71 -1.31 -1.70
N SER A 57 -3.49 0.00 -1.59
CA SER A 57 -2.57 0.53 -0.58
C SER A 57 -3.09 0.29 0.85
N ILE A 58 -4.39 0.42 1.13
CA ILE A 58 -4.96 0.06 2.44
C ILE A 58 -4.79 -1.43 2.73
N THR A 59 -5.08 -2.31 1.77
CA THR A 59 -4.94 -3.76 1.94
C THR A 59 -3.49 -4.13 2.26
N VAL A 60 -2.53 -3.62 1.48
CA VAL A 60 -1.11 -3.88 1.74
C VAL A 60 -0.70 -3.29 3.10
N PHE A 61 -1.25 -2.13 3.48
CA PHE A 61 -0.90 -1.46 4.74
C PHE A 61 -1.34 -2.28 5.94
N LEU A 62 -2.57 -2.81 5.92
CA LEU A 62 -3.06 -3.67 7.00
C LEU A 62 -2.23 -4.97 7.10
N LEU A 63 -1.94 -5.61 5.96
CA LEU A 63 -1.15 -6.85 5.92
C LEU A 63 0.28 -6.64 6.41
N ILE A 64 0.96 -5.59 5.93
CA ILE A 64 2.32 -5.27 6.35
C ILE A 64 2.34 -4.78 7.80
N GLY A 65 1.34 -4.00 8.23
CA GLY A 65 1.22 -3.54 9.61
C GLY A 65 1.24 -4.70 10.60
N GLU A 66 0.41 -5.71 10.36
CA GLU A 66 0.34 -6.91 11.19
C GLU A 66 1.63 -7.74 11.14
N LEU A 67 2.15 -8.00 9.94
CA LEU A 67 3.40 -8.77 9.77
C LEU A 67 4.60 -8.05 10.41
N SER A 68 4.65 -6.73 10.27
CA SER A 68 5.74 -5.90 10.78
C SER A 68 5.73 -5.83 12.30
N GLY A 69 4.56 -5.80 12.95
CA GLY A 69 4.46 -5.89 14.40
C GLY A 69 5.10 -7.16 14.92
N VAL A 70 4.72 -8.31 14.35
CA VAL A 70 5.30 -9.61 14.72
C VAL A 70 6.80 -9.66 14.46
N LEU A 71 7.29 -9.18 13.31
CA LEU A 71 8.71 -9.25 12.97
C LEU A 71 9.58 -8.27 13.77
N ILE A 72 9.13 -7.03 13.94
CA ILE A 72 9.93 -5.98 14.59
C ILE A 72 9.99 -6.22 16.09
N GLU A 73 8.88 -6.63 16.73
CA GLU A 73 8.87 -6.94 18.16
C GLU A 73 9.76 -8.14 18.50
N ASN A 74 9.83 -9.15 17.63
CA ASN A 74 10.61 -10.36 17.89
C ASN A 74 12.08 -10.28 17.46
N TYR A 75 12.41 -9.50 16.43
CA TYR A 75 13.75 -9.55 15.82
C TYR A 75 14.50 -8.21 15.82
N ILE A 76 13.81 -7.06 15.88
CA ILE A 76 14.46 -5.74 15.84
C ILE A 76 13.76 -4.75 16.81
N PRO A 77 13.74 -5.04 18.13
CA PRO A 77 13.00 -4.25 19.11
C PRO A 77 13.49 -2.79 19.26
N ALA A 78 14.70 -2.50 18.77
CA ALA A 78 15.23 -1.14 18.74
C ALA A 78 14.39 -0.17 17.87
N LEU A 79 13.66 -0.68 16.86
CA LEU A 79 12.81 0.14 16.00
C LEU A 79 11.46 0.46 16.65
N THR A 80 11.04 -0.32 17.67
CA THR A 80 9.76 -0.14 18.36
C THR A 80 9.74 1.10 19.24
N ALA A 81 10.89 1.49 19.80
CA ALA A 81 11.00 2.56 20.81
C ALA A 81 10.55 3.95 20.33
N ASN A 82 10.68 4.25 19.04
CA ASN A 82 10.41 5.60 18.51
C ASN A 82 9.13 5.70 17.66
N GLY A 83 8.39 4.60 17.43
CA GLY A 83 7.16 4.57 16.63
C GLY A 83 7.31 4.99 15.15
N THR A 84 8.48 5.49 14.74
CA THR A 84 8.77 6.06 13.41
C THR A 84 8.65 5.02 12.29
N TYR A 85 8.86 3.75 12.62
CA TYR A 85 8.76 2.66 11.66
C TYR A 85 7.34 2.49 11.13
N HIS A 86 6.31 2.66 11.98
CA HIS A 86 4.91 2.58 11.56
C HIS A 86 4.58 3.65 10.53
N ASN A 87 4.97 4.90 10.79
CA ASN A 87 4.74 6.02 9.87
C ASN A 87 5.50 5.81 8.55
N THR A 88 6.74 5.32 8.62
CA THR A 88 7.53 5.01 7.42
C THR A 88 6.89 3.91 6.57
N LEU A 89 6.43 2.82 7.22
CA LEU A 89 5.71 1.75 6.55
C LEU A 89 4.39 2.24 5.94
N SER A 90 3.65 3.12 6.63
CA SER A 90 2.45 3.75 6.09
C SER A 90 2.73 4.54 4.81
N VAL A 91 3.76 5.40 4.81
CA VAL A 91 4.15 6.18 3.62
C VAL A 91 4.54 5.26 2.46
N LEU A 92 5.46 4.32 2.71
CA LEU A 92 5.95 3.39 1.68
C LEU A 92 4.81 2.55 1.10
N THR A 93 3.88 2.12 1.95
CA THR A 93 2.73 1.35 1.50
C THR A 93 1.76 2.20 0.69
N GLY A 94 1.57 3.47 1.05
CA GLY A 94 0.80 4.41 0.25
C GLY A 94 1.39 4.57 -1.16
N MET A 95 2.71 4.74 -1.24
CA MET A 95 3.46 4.95 -2.48
C MET A 95 3.54 3.71 -3.37
N PHE A 96 3.76 2.53 -2.78
CA PHE A 96 4.15 1.34 -3.54
C PHE A 96 3.16 0.18 -3.42
N GLY A 97 2.26 0.19 -2.44
CA GLY A 97 1.34 -0.93 -2.19
C GLY A 97 0.46 -1.24 -3.40
N SER A 98 -0.16 -0.21 -3.97
CA SER A 98 -0.95 -0.36 -5.19
C SER A 98 -0.13 -0.76 -6.43
N ALA A 99 1.10 -0.25 -6.57
CA ALA A 99 2.01 -0.64 -7.64
C ALA A 99 2.41 -2.12 -7.56
N PHE A 100 2.64 -2.61 -6.34
CA PHE A 100 2.94 -4.02 -6.06
C PHE A 100 1.76 -4.93 -6.44
N ILE A 101 0.54 -4.58 -6.04
CA ILE A 101 -0.66 -5.33 -6.42
C ILE A 101 -0.86 -5.32 -7.95
N ALA A 102 -0.69 -4.16 -8.60
CA ALA A 102 -0.79 -4.06 -10.06
C ALA A 102 0.22 -4.98 -10.78
N TRP A 103 1.45 -5.04 -10.27
CA TRP A 103 2.48 -5.95 -10.78
C TRP A 103 2.10 -7.43 -10.62
N ILE A 104 1.56 -7.83 -9.46
CA ILE A 104 1.08 -9.20 -9.23
C ILE A 104 -0.04 -9.55 -10.22
N LEU A 105 -1.01 -8.66 -10.42
CA LEU A 105 -2.14 -8.89 -11.32
C LEU A 105 -1.68 -9.09 -12.77
N GLU A 106 -0.76 -8.24 -13.25
CA GLU A 106 -0.20 -8.37 -14.59
C GLU A 106 0.66 -9.63 -14.74
N LYS A 107 1.47 -9.97 -13.73
CA LYS A 107 2.23 -11.22 -13.74
C LYS A 107 1.32 -12.44 -13.80
N ARG A 108 0.26 -12.50 -12.99
CA ARG A 108 -0.73 -13.59 -13.06
C ARG A 108 -1.39 -13.66 -14.42
N LYS A 109 -1.85 -12.54 -14.96
CA LYS A 109 -2.45 -12.50 -16.32
C LYS A 109 -1.51 -13.08 -17.37
N SER A 110 -0.22 -12.73 -17.33
CA SER A 110 0.78 -13.23 -18.28
C SER A 110 1.04 -14.75 -18.17
N LEU A 111 0.79 -15.36 -17.00
CA LEU A 111 0.95 -16.80 -16.79
C LEU A 111 -0.24 -17.61 -17.31
N PHE A 112 -1.45 -17.06 -17.25
CA PHE A 112 -2.67 -17.72 -17.73
C PHE A 112 -2.99 -17.48 -19.21
N GLN A 113 -2.22 -16.63 -19.88
CA GLN A 113 -2.32 -16.38 -21.32
C GLN A 113 -1.26 -17.15 -22.13
N LYS A 114 -0.43 -17.98 -21.47
CA LYS A 114 0.47 -18.95 -22.08
C LYS A 114 -0.16 -20.33 -22.05
#